data_AF-A0A2P9HBF7-F1
#
_entry.id   AF-A0A2P9HBF7-F1
#
_cell.length_a   1.000
_cell.length_b   1.000
_cell.length_c   1.000
_cell.angle_alpha   90.00
_cell.angle_beta   90.00
_cell.angle_gamma   90.00
#
_symmetry.space_group_name_H-M   'P 1'
#
loop_
_entity.id
_entity.type
_entity.pdbx_description
1 polymer ?
#
loop_
_entity_poly.entity_id
_entity_poly.type
_entity_poly.pdbx_seq_one_letter_code
_entity_poly.pdbx_strand_id
1 'polypeptide(L)'
;MIRRHKPSAMPLTQDAKLLSEGALIGIAGSPVQVRNPVGTGVQTQEGSFMSSALPIAGFAVIEATDLEDAVKKVSGVPCAVAHGVVEVWPLE
;
A
#
# COMPACT_ATOMS: atom_id res chain seq x y z
N MET A 1 3.37 9.72 -17.78
CA MET A 1 4.23 10.38 -16.78
C MET A 1 3.64 10.12 -15.41
N ILE A 2 4.15 9.15 -14.64
CA ILE A 2 3.75 8.95 -13.25
C ILE A 2 4.25 10.19 -12.50
N ARG A 3 3.36 11.16 -12.26
CA ARG A 3 3.72 12.32 -11.44
C ARG A 3 4.03 11.76 -10.06
N ARG A 4 5.26 11.96 -9.56
CA ARG A 4 5.54 11.78 -8.13
C ARG A 4 4.66 12.79 -7.39
N HIS A 5 3.53 12.34 -6.87
CA HIS A 5 2.70 13.15 -6.01
C HIS A 5 3.53 13.43 -4.75
N LYS A 6 3.76 14.72 -4.46
CA LYS A 6 4.42 15.15 -3.24
C LYS A 6 3.50 14.75 -2.08
N PRO A 7 3.95 13.97 -1.08
CA PRO A 7 3.07 13.59 0.03
C PRO A 7 2.58 14.86 0.72
N SER A 8 1.27 15.13 0.63
CA SER A 8 0.63 16.33 1.20
C SER A 8 0.35 16.19 2.70
N ALA A 9 0.56 15.01 3.29
CA ALA A 9 0.37 14.76 4.70
C ALA A 9 1.71 14.35 5.33
N MET A 10 2.07 15.00 6.43
CA MET A 10 3.14 14.53 7.32
C MET A 10 2.83 13.08 7.74
N PRO A 11 3.79 12.15 7.67
CA PRO A 11 3.56 10.79 8.14
C PRO A 11 3.20 10.81 9.63
N LEU A 12 2.14 10.10 9.99
CA LEU A 12 1.72 9.95 11.38
C LEU A 12 2.83 9.20 12.15
N THR A 13 2.90 9.36 13.47
CA THR A 13 4.07 8.95 14.28
C THR A 13 4.56 7.52 13.98
N GLN A 14 3.63 6.57 13.80
CA GLN A 14 4.00 5.19 13.47
C GLN A 14 4.53 5.03 12.04
N ASP A 15 3.95 5.71 11.06
CA ASP A 15 4.45 5.70 9.68
C ASP A 15 5.86 6.31 9.62
N ALA A 16 6.11 7.37 10.39
CA ALA A 16 7.43 7.99 10.51
C ALA A 16 8.47 7.03 11.11
N LYS A 17 8.08 6.25 12.12
CA LYS A 17 8.92 5.20 12.70
C LYS A 17 9.26 4.13 11.65
N LEU A 18 8.26 3.60 10.95
CA LEU A 18 8.47 2.59 9.90
C LEU A 18 9.38 3.11 8.79
N LEU A 19 9.19 4.35 8.34
CA LEU A 19 10.08 5.00 7.36
C LEU A 19 11.52 5.07 7.88
N SER A 20 11.74 5.39 9.16
CA SER A 20 13.08 5.43 9.75
C SER A 20 13.74 4.05 9.84
N GLU A 21 12.93 2.98 9.88
CA GLU A 21 13.37 1.59 9.81
C GLU A 21 13.57 1.08 8.36
N GLY A 22 13.40 1.95 7.36
CA GLY A 22 13.62 1.63 5.95
C GLY A 22 12.38 1.21 5.16
N ALA A 23 11.17 1.38 5.73
CA ALA A 23 9.94 1.06 5.01
C ALA A 23 9.78 1.89 3.72
N LEU A 24 9.25 1.25 2.68
CA LEU A 24 8.71 1.94 1.51
C LEU A 24 7.21 2.12 1.69
N ILE A 25 6.74 3.36 1.86
CA ILE A 25 5.32 3.67 2.04
C ILE A 25 4.82 4.53 0.89
N GLY A 26 3.65 4.19 0.34
CA GLY A 26 3.00 4.92 -0.74
C GLY A 26 1.52 5.12 -0.51
N ILE A 27 1.01 6.30 -0.90
CA ILE A 27 -0.43 6.58 -0.95
C ILE A 27 -0.95 6.12 -2.31
N ALA A 28 -2.03 5.35 -2.32
CA ALA A 28 -2.62 4.85 -3.55
C ALA A 28 -3.42 5.97 -4.25
N GLY A 29 -3.23 6.08 -5.56
CA GLY A 29 -4.06 6.93 -6.44
C GLY A 29 -5.18 6.13 -7.10
N SER A 30 -5.83 6.73 -8.10
CA SER A 30 -6.79 6.02 -8.95
C SER A 30 -6.10 4.87 -9.70
N PRO A 31 -6.58 3.63 -9.56
CA PRO A 31 -5.96 2.46 -10.20
C PRO A 31 -6.32 2.37 -11.68
N VAL A 32 -5.41 1.80 -12.46
CA VAL A 32 -5.60 1.44 -13.87
C VAL A 32 -5.31 -0.04 -14.01
N GLN A 33 -6.23 -0.78 -14.63
CA GLN A 33 -6.02 -2.17 -15.03
C GLN A 33 -5.27 -2.22 -16.35
N VAL A 34 -4.30 -3.12 -16.45
CA VAL A 34 -3.55 -3.39 -17.68
C VAL A 34 -3.63 -4.87 -17.99
N ARG A 35 -3.97 -5.21 -19.23
CA ARG A 35 -4.00 -6.59 -19.75
C ARG A 35 -3.19 -6.65 -21.04
N ASN A 36 -2.36 -7.69 -21.18
CA ASN A 36 -1.64 -7.99 -22.42
C ASN A 36 -1.54 -9.51 -22.61
N PRO A 37 -2.64 -10.20 -22.94
CA PRO A 37 -2.63 -11.63 -23.12
C PRO A 37 -1.63 -12.02 -24.20
N VAL A 38 -0.70 -12.93 -23.88
CA VAL A 38 0.28 -13.49 -24.82
C VAL A 38 1.16 -12.43 -25.52
N GLY A 39 1.23 -11.21 -24.98
CA GLY A 39 2.07 -10.15 -25.56
C GLY A 39 1.56 -9.54 -26.86
N THR A 40 0.32 -9.79 -27.28
CA THR A 40 -0.19 -9.37 -28.60
C THR A 40 -0.76 -7.96 -28.65
N GLY A 41 -0.87 -7.28 -27.52
CA GLY A 41 -1.37 -5.90 -27.47
C GLY A 41 -1.83 -5.48 -26.07
N VAL A 42 -1.55 -4.22 -25.73
CA VAL A 42 -1.90 -3.65 -24.42
C VAL A 42 -3.34 -3.14 -24.43
N GLN A 43 -4.11 -3.56 -23.44
CA GLN A 43 -5.44 -3.04 -23.12
C GLN A 43 -5.41 -2.40 -21.73
N THR A 44 -6.02 -1.22 -21.59
CA THR A 44 -6.13 -0.50 -20.31
C THR A 44 -7.57 -0.21 -19.95
N GLN A 45 -7.92 -0.30 -18.68
CA GLN A 45 -9.23 0.10 -18.15
C GLN A 45 -9.05 0.89 -16.85
N GLU A 46 -9.69 2.06 -16.77
CA GLU A 46 -9.71 2.86 -15.54
C GLU A 46 -10.52 2.16 -14.45
N GLY A 47 -10.06 2.24 -13.20
CA GLY A 47 -10.73 1.66 -12.03
C GLY A 47 -10.10 0.35 -11.52
N SER A 48 -10.46 -0.06 -10.31
CA SER A 48 -9.85 -1.23 -9.65
C SER A 48 -10.36 -2.54 -10.24
N PHE A 49 -9.49 -3.56 -10.30
CA PHE A 49 -9.93 -4.92 -10.61
C PHE A 49 -10.62 -5.56 -9.40
N MET A 50 -10.00 -5.45 -8.22
CA MET A 50 -10.58 -5.93 -6.97
C MET A 50 -11.57 -4.92 -6.40
N SER A 51 -12.63 -5.43 -5.76
CA SER A 51 -13.63 -4.64 -5.04
C SER A 51 -13.65 -5.03 -3.57
N SER A 52 -13.72 -4.03 -2.70
CA SER A 52 -13.81 -4.17 -1.23
C SER A 52 -14.73 -3.09 -0.67
N ALA A 53 -15.22 -3.26 0.55
CA ALA A 53 -16.05 -2.26 1.22
C ALA A 53 -15.27 -0.97 1.56
N LEU A 54 -13.94 -1.07 1.70
CA LEU A 54 -13.04 0.06 1.93
C LEU A 54 -12.10 0.22 0.73
N PRO A 55 -11.79 1.45 0.28
CA PRO A 55 -10.82 1.68 -0.77
C PRO A 55 -9.39 1.36 -0.29
N ILE A 56 -8.52 1.01 -1.24
CA ILE A 56 -7.08 0.93 -0.95
C ILE A 56 -6.54 2.34 -0.73
N ALA A 57 -6.13 2.65 0.50
CA ALA A 57 -5.57 3.95 0.86
C ALA A 57 -4.08 4.09 0.50
N GLY A 58 -3.35 2.97 0.51
CA GLY A 58 -1.91 2.96 0.30
C GLY A 58 -1.33 1.57 0.50
N PHE A 59 -0.01 1.50 0.54
CA PHE A 59 0.76 0.30 0.81
C PHE A 59 2.02 0.65 1.61
N ALA A 60 2.54 -0.36 2.29
CA ALA A 60 3.88 -0.33 2.88
C ALA A 60 4.59 -1.65 2.56
N VAL A 61 5.86 -1.57 2.16
CA VAL A 61 6.79 -2.69 2.20
C VAL A 61 7.71 -2.44 3.39
N ILE A 62 7.73 -3.38 4.34
CA ILE A 62 8.46 -3.27 5.59
C ILE A 62 9.37 -4.48 5.77
N GLU A 63 10.52 -4.26 6.40
CA GLU A 63 11.36 -5.34 6.92
C GLU A 63 10.82 -5.79 8.28
N ALA A 64 10.67 -7.11 8.43
CA ALA A 64 10.23 -7.76 9.66
C ALA A 64 10.91 -9.12 9.79
N THR A 65 11.14 -9.57 11.01
CA THR A 65 11.81 -10.88 11.25
C THR A 65 10.89 -12.07 10.97
N ASP A 66 9.60 -11.87 11.16
CA ASP A 66 8.53 -12.84 10.92
C ASP A 66 7.18 -12.11 10.82
N LEU A 67 6.10 -12.87 10.60
CA LEU A 67 4.75 -12.30 10.49
C LEU A 67 4.28 -11.65 11.79
N GLU A 68 4.68 -12.15 12.96
CA GLU A 68 4.26 -11.60 14.24
C GLU A 68 4.91 -10.22 14.49
N ASP A 69 6.19 -10.08 14.16
CA ASP A 69 6.89 -8.80 14.16
C ASP A 69 6.24 -7.81 13.18
N ALA A 70 5.91 -8.26 11.96
CA ALA A 70 5.20 -7.43 10.98
C ALA A 70 3.86 -6.91 11.52
N VAL A 71 3.05 -7.80 12.13
CA VAL A 71 1.76 -7.43 12.75
C VAL A 71 1.97 -6.43 13.89
N LYS A 72 2.94 -6.65 14.78
CA LYS A 72 3.28 -5.70 15.84
C LYS A 72 3.65 -4.33 15.27
N LYS A 73 4.53 -4.29 14.26
CA LYS A 73 4.97 -3.07 13.59
C LYS A 73 3.82 -2.27 12.96
N VAL A 74 2.83 -2.93 12.35
CA VAL A 74 1.72 -2.22 11.68
C VAL A 74 0.51 -1.98 12.57
N SER A 75 0.38 -2.66 13.71
CA SER A 75 -0.80 -2.56 14.59
C SER A 75 -1.13 -1.13 15.08
N GLY A 76 -0.14 -0.24 15.11
CA GLY A 76 -0.31 1.16 15.53
C GLY A 76 -0.53 2.17 14.41
N VAL A 77 -0.58 1.74 13.13
CA VAL A 77 -0.80 2.68 12.03
C VAL A 77 -2.26 3.14 11.99
N PRO A 78 -2.57 4.34 11.44
CA PRO A 78 -3.93 4.89 11.44
C PRO A 78 -4.97 3.97 10.81
N CYS A 79 -4.60 3.28 9.73
CA CYS A 79 -5.46 2.30 9.07
C CYS A 79 -5.78 1.09 9.96
N ALA A 80 -4.94 0.74 10.93
CA ALA A 80 -5.18 -0.38 11.84
C ALA A 80 -5.98 0.02 13.09
N VAL A 81 -5.79 1.25 13.60
CA VAL A 81 -6.39 1.68 14.89
C VAL A 81 -7.70 2.46 14.76
N ALA A 82 -7.99 3.00 13.57
CA ALA A 82 -9.25 3.70 13.31
C ALA A 82 -10.32 2.72 12.77
N HIS A 83 -11.02 3.10 11.71
CA HIS A 83 -12.06 2.27 11.06
C HIS A 83 -11.58 1.64 9.75
N GLY A 84 -10.25 1.46 9.62
CA GLY A 84 -9.63 0.86 8.44
C GLY A 84 -9.26 -0.60 8.65
N VAL A 85 -8.37 -1.09 7.79
CA VAL A 85 -7.70 -2.39 7.92
C VAL A 85 -6.29 -2.30 7.35
N VAL A 86 -5.37 -3.10 7.89
CA VAL A 86 -4.07 -3.41 7.25
C VAL A 86 -4.04 -4.90 6.99
N GLU A 87 -3.98 -5.29 5.72
CA GLU A 87 -3.74 -6.68 5.31
C GLU A 87 -2.23 -6.90 5.17
N VAL A 88 -1.67 -7.89 5.88
CA VAL A 88 -0.24 -8.21 5.85
C VAL A 88 0.00 -9.42 4.96
N TRP A 89 0.84 -9.24 3.94
CA TRP A 89 1.18 -10.25 2.94
C TRP A 89 2.68 -10.52 2.98
N PRO A 90 3.13 -11.72 3.41
CA PRO A 90 4.53 -12.11 3.28
C PRO A 90 4.97 -12.09 1.81
N LEU A 91 6.20 -11.63 1.57
CA LEU A 91 6.84 -11.67 0.25
C LEU A 91 7.83 -12.83 0.20
N GLU A 92 7.96 -13.46 -0.96
CA GLU A 92 8.94 -14.53 -1.26
C GLU A 92 10.04 -14.04 -2.21
#